data_AF-A0A2W6N8H5-F1
#
_entry.id   AF-A0A2W6N8H5-F1
#
_cell.length_a   1.000
_cell.length_b   1.000
_cell.length_c   1.000
_cell.angle_alpha   90.00
_cell.angle_beta   90.00
_cell.angle_gamma   90.00
#
_symmetry.space_group_name_H-M   'P 1'
#
loop_
_entity.id
_entity.type
_entity.pdbx_description
1 polymer ?
#
loop_
_entity_poly.entity_id
_entity_poly.type
_entity_poly.pdbx_seq_one_letter_code
_entity_poly.pdbx_strand_id
1 'polypeptide(L)'
;MIIHSFAPTLDISYYYPCNFPLIHEVLERQGSMSSLPLLAASRLYTLPSCGDSGLVKAYFHKLDYEEPIWKLNNQQELRSFEEGIIQIRRQLETGRLFLATGTSYHLPYCDDYHNPEYIHKHVKQGSRLHLVDHWLAVYGMDEHYIHLYDPVPSKFKGKVKYSAFHDFWRGNQAVSELAGVKRKEALRTYGTMDVRATVPLDSQGYREMLAQALTTHVYEFLTGRRITEGERNFYFGHAVSASLVNSLKGSTGGDAESESRFAGLLFDMRWSRYFFRDLLKETAQWLGAPLDQYAREYANIILRWEKANNLLQVGRMKHSEGWRAQLSGVVQELVADEWRWYESLRRALPQASTYARQSRTVIEPDYRSDLLRIVLDSCRELNAYHNTFIPLEEGGDAPLYGRDGQLDSLQLVSLLAVVEQGIEEQWGKEMGSALAEIAAAALPESPYQTVGSLVDYLAQQWMGVSDREGSRW
;
A
#
# COMPACT_ATOMS: atom_id res chain seq x y z
N MET A 1 3.89 -25.19 23.70
CA MET A 1 4.99 -24.74 22.82
C MET A 1 5.01 -23.23 22.78
N ILE A 2 6.10 -22.59 23.23
CA ILE A 2 6.24 -21.14 23.25
C ILE A 2 7.65 -20.78 22.82
N ILE A 3 7.80 -19.72 22.04
CA ILE A 3 9.11 -19.10 21.79
C ILE A 3 9.47 -18.27 23.02
N HIS A 4 10.17 -18.87 23.98
CA HIS A 4 10.51 -18.22 25.27
C HIS A 4 11.42 -16.99 25.11
N SER A 5 12.22 -16.95 24.05
CA SER A 5 13.08 -15.80 23.72
C SER A 5 12.33 -14.62 23.08
N PHE A 6 11.02 -14.74 22.80
CA PHE A 6 10.28 -13.65 22.16
C PHE A 6 9.96 -12.54 23.14
N ALA A 7 10.71 -11.45 23.04
CA ALA A 7 10.56 -10.22 23.81
C ALA A 7 10.41 -9.01 22.88
N PRO A 8 9.30 -8.91 22.12
CA PRO A 8 9.09 -7.84 21.17
C PRO A 8 8.78 -6.53 21.88
N THR A 9 8.98 -5.40 21.21
CA THR A 9 8.51 -4.11 21.70
C THR A 9 7.00 -3.96 21.49
N LEU A 10 6.32 -3.35 22.47
CA LEU A 10 4.93 -2.87 22.36
C LEU A 10 4.87 -1.34 22.35
N ASP A 11 5.97 -0.68 22.70
CA ASP A 11 6.03 0.77 22.72
C ASP A 11 6.39 1.29 21.33
N ILE A 12 5.36 1.39 20.50
CA ILE A 12 5.42 2.01 19.19
C ILE A 12 4.81 3.41 19.32
N SER A 13 5.66 4.43 19.15
CA SER A 13 5.33 5.82 19.52
C SER A 13 4.16 6.41 18.75
N TYR A 14 3.88 5.90 17.56
CA TYR A 14 2.76 6.28 16.72
C TYR A 14 2.44 5.18 15.70
N TYR A 15 1.32 5.30 14.99
CA TYR A 15 0.85 4.24 14.11
C TYR A 15 1.81 4.00 12.93
N TYR A 16 2.46 2.82 12.93
CA TYR A 16 3.05 2.22 11.75
C TYR A 16 2.00 1.31 11.08
N PRO A 17 2.08 1.07 9.75
CA PRO A 17 1.30 0.01 9.11
C PRO A 17 1.41 -1.29 9.92
N CYS A 18 0.26 -1.93 10.21
CA CYS A 18 0.18 -3.02 11.18
C CYS A 18 1.10 -4.22 10.86
N ASN A 19 1.47 -4.39 9.59
CA ASN A 19 2.39 -5.44 9.17
C ASN A 19 3.87 -5.14 9.50
N PHE A 20 4.31 -3.88 9.60
CA PHE A 20 5.75 -3.56 9.78
C PHE A 20 6.34 -4.10 11.10
N PRO A 21 5.69 -3.94 12.26
CA PRO A 21 6.15 -4.59 13.49
C PRO A 21 6.25 -6.11 13.38
N LEU A 22 5.30 -6.74 12.69
CA LEU A 22 5.31 -8.19 12.49
C LEU A 22 6.46 -8.63 11.58
N ILE A 23 6.69 -7.89 10.49
CA ILE A 23 7.80 -8.11 9.56
C ILE A 23 9.13 -7.94 10.28
N HIS A 24 9.29 -6.89 11.08
CA HIS A 24 10.48 -6.66 11.89
C HIS A 24 10.81 -7.89 12.76
N GLU A 25 9.83 -8.39 13.51
CA GLU A 25 10.00 -9.55 14.38
C GLU A 25 10.29 -10.85 13.63
N VAL A 26 9.78 -10.99 12.40
CA VAL A 26 10.11 -12.13 11.53
C VAL A 26 11.54 -12.02 11.02
N LEU A 27 11.98 -10.84 10.59
CA LEU A 27 13.33 -10.61 10.07
C LEU A 27 14.41 -10.81 11.14
N GLU A 28 14.19 -10.33 12.37
CA GLU A 28 15.13 -10.55 13.48
C GLU A 28 15.33 -12.04 13.77
N ARG A 29 14.26 -12.84 13.68
CA ARG A 29 14.33 -14.32 13.84
C ARG A 29 15.02 -15.03 12.69
N GLN A 30 15.11 -14.40 11.53
CA GLN A 30 15.90 -14.88 10.40
C GLN A 30 17.38 -14.48 10.52
N GLY A 31 17.77 -13.82 11.61
CA GLY A 31 19.13 -13.31 11.81
C GLY A 31 19.41 -12.05 10.98
N SER A 32 18.38 -11.37 10.48
CA SER A 32 18.52 -10.12 9.74
C SER A 32 18.25 -8.94 10.67
N MET A 33 19.20 -8.01 10.74
CA MET A 33 19.00 -6.73 11.39
C MET A 33 17.87 -5.96 10.71
N SER A 34 17.00 -5.34 11.50
CA SER A 34 15.81 -4.64 11.03
C SER A 34 15.38 -3.60 12.06
N SER A 35 14.65 -2.57 11.63
CA SER A 35 14.00 -1.59 12.49
C SER A 35 12.73 -1.06 11.83
N LEU A 36 11.81 -0.51 12.64
CA LEU A 36 10.61 0.13 12.10
C LEU A 36 10.91 1.32 11.19
N PRO A 37 11.85 2.25 11.53
CA PRO A 37 12.17 3.35 10.64
C PRO A 37 12.73 2.89 9.29
N LEU A 38 13.59 1.86 9.29
CA LEU A 38 14.15 1.31 8.06
C LEU A 38 13.07 0.63 7.19
N LEU A 39 12.16 -0.16 7.80
CA LEU A 39 11.04 -0.78 7.06
C LEU A 39 10.05 0.27 6.51
N ALA A 40 9.81 1.37 7.23
CA ALA A 40 9.03 2.47 6.70
C ALA A 40 9.73 3.16 5.53
N ALA A 41 11.04 3.35 5.62
CA ALA A 41 11.84 3.94 4.55
C ALA A 41 11.96 3.04 3.31
N SER A 42 12.00 1.71 3.47
CA SER A 42 12.08 0.77 2.33
C SER A 42 10.88 0.87 1.39
N ARG A 43 9.71 1.21 1.95
CA ARG A 43 8.49 1.49 1.19
C ARG A 43 8.15 2.97 1.08
N LEU A 44 9.13 3.85 1.32
CA LEU A 44 9.00 5.30 1.19
C LEU A 44 7.82 5.92 1.96
N TYR A 45 7.42 5.34 3.09
CA TYR A 45 6.46 5.99 4.02
C TYR A 45 7.05 7.27 4.61
N THR A 46 8.38 7.41 4.59
CA THR A 46 9.10 8.64 4.94
C THR A 46 8.87 9.78 3.95
N LEU A 47 8.47 9.47 2.70
CA LEU A 47 8.33 10.45 1.64
C LEU A 47 6.90 11.01 1.58
N PRO A 48 6.71 12.34 1.64
CA PRO A 48 5.41 12.93 1.40
C PRO A 48 4.89 12.53 0.01
N SER A 49 3.66 12.03 -0.05
CA SER A 49 3.05 11.56 -1.28
C SER A 49 1.54 11.75 -1.25
N CYS A 50 0.97 12.29 -2.33
CA CYS A 50 -0.48 12.50 -2.45
C CYS A 50 -0.99 12.29 -3.88
N GLY A 51 -2.27 11.94 -4.01
CA GLY A 51 -2.98 12.00 -5.31
C GLY A 51 -3.69 13.34 -5.53
N ASP A 52 -4.24 13.56 -6.73
CA ASP A 52 -5.00 14.79 -7.08
C ASP A 52 -6.14 15.15 -6.11
N SER A 53 -6.75 14.15 -5.47
CA SER A 53 -7.79 14.38 -4.45
C SER A 53 -7.25 14.97 -3.13
N GLY A 54 -5.93 15.09 -3.00
CA GLY A 54 -5.25 15.48 -1.76
C GLY A 54 -5.08 14.32 -0.76
N LEU A 55 -5.47 13.10 -1.13
CA LEU A 55 -5.31 11.92 -0.28
C LEU A 55 -3.82 11.57 -0.13
N VAL A 56 -3.32 11.61 1.12
CA VAL A 56 -1.94 11.26 1.46
C VAL A 56 -1.82 9.74 1.66
N LYS A 57 -1.00 9.09 0.84
CA LYS A 57 -0.71 7.64 0.90
C LYS A 57 0.68 7.37 0.34
N ALA A 58 1.34 6.33 0.86
CA ALA A 58 2.58 5.82 0.29
C ALA A 58 2.30 5.12 -1.06
N TYR A 59 2.37 5.87 -2.17
CA TYR A 59 2.24 5.34 -3.53
C TYR A 59 3.55 4.70 -4.03
N PHE A 60 4.22 3.92 -3.17
CA PHE A 60 5.55 3.33 -3.43
C PHE A 60 5.66 2.62 -4.78
N HIS A 61 4.65 1.81 -5.11
CA HIS A 61 4.60 1.03 -6.36
C HIS A 61 4.61 1.89 -7.63
N LYS A 62 4.27 3.19 -7.54
CA LYS A 62 4.33 4.13 -8.68
C LYS A 62 5.75 4.58 -9.01
N LEU A 63 6.68 4.45 -8.06
CA LEU A 63 8.07 4.90 -8.25
C LEU A 63 8.98 3.80 -8.83
N ASP A 64 8.42 2.65 -9.24
CA ASP A 64 9.15 1.54 -9.88
C ASP A 64 10.35 1.02 -9.07
N TYR A 65 10.39 1.23 -7.75
CA TYR A 65 11.44 0.68 -6.90
C TYR A 65 11.18 -0.80 -6.61
N GLU A 66 12.25 -1.59 -6.61
CA GLU A 66 12.21 -2.96 -6.09
C GLU A 66 12.07 -2.94 -4.58
N GLU A 67 11.49 -4.00 -4.00
CA GLU A 67 11.42 -4.15 -2.55
C GLU A 67 12.81 -4.52 -2.01
N PRO A 68 13.48 -3.65 -1.22
CA PRO A 68 14.91 -3.79 -0.98
C PRO A 68 15.26 -4.71 0.19
N ILE A 69 14.35 -4.90 1.16
CA ILE A 69 14.69 -5.53 2.46
C ILE A 69 14.03 -6.90 2.65
N TRP A 70 12.80 -7.07 2.18
CA TRP A 70 12.01 -8.27 2.45
C TRP A 70 11.12 -8.62 1.28
N LYS A 71 10.56 -9.83 1.27
CA LYS A 71 9.60 -10.29 0.26
C LYS A 71 8.42 -10.95 0.96
N LEU A 72 7.24 -10.72 0.40
CA LEU A 72 6.05 -11.49 0.69
C LEU A 72 6.07 -12.73 -0.18
N ASN A 73 6.12 -13.89 0.45
CA ASN A 73 5.95 -15.17 -0.23
C ASN A 73 4.63 -15.81 0.24
N ASN A 74 4.00 -16.57 -0.64
CA ASN A 74 2.94 -17.51 -0.28
C ASN A 74 1.82 -16.90 0.60
N GLN A 75 1.25 -15.77 0.17
CA GLN A 75 -0.02 -15.34 0.74
C GLN A 75 -1.08 -16.38 0.35
N GLN A 76 -1.61 -17.08 1.34
CA GLN A 76 -2.51 -18.21 1.09
C GLN A 76 -3.58 -18.32 2.17
N GLU A 77 -4.66 -19.00 1.81
CA GLU A 77 -5.69 -19.46 2.74
C GLU A 77 -5.45 -20.92 3.07
N LEU A 78 -5.58 -21.27 4.35
CA LEU A 78 -5.55 -22.65 4.77
C LEU A 78 -6.97 -23.24 4.70
N ARG A 79 -7.08 -24.54 4.44
CA ARG A 79 -8.39 -25.17 4.17
C ARG A 79 -9.24 -25.27 5.43
N SER A 80 -8.61 -25.37 6.59
CA SER A 80 -9.31 -25.43 7.86
C SER A 80 -8.48 -24.90 9.02
N PHE A 81 -9.15 -24.70 10.15
CA PHE A 81 -8.50 -24.35 11.40
C PHE A 81 -7.53 -25.43 11.87
N GLU A 82 -7.88 -26.70 11.75
CA GLU A 82 -7.06 -27.84 12.15
C GLU A 82 -5.77 -27.91 11.33
N GLU A 83 -5.85 -27.71 10.02
CA GLU A 83 -4.67 -27.58 9.16
C GLU A 83 -3.79 -26.41 9.63
N GLY A 84 -4.41 -25.28 9.92
CA GLY A 84 -3.75 -24.11 10.45
C GLY A 84 -3.01 -24.34 11.76
N ILE A 85 -3.64 -25.05 12.70
CA ILE A 85 -3.01 -25.42 13.97
C ILE A 85 -1.79 -26.33 13.75
N ILE A 86 -1.85 -27.28 12.80
CA ILE A 86 -0.70 -28.12 12.45
C ILE A 86 0.44 -27.25 11.89
N GLN A 87 0.13 -26.29 11.01
CA GLN A 87 1.14 -25.42 10.43
C GLN A 87 1.76 -24.47 11.47
N ILE A 88 0.94 -23.88 12.36
CA ILE A 88 1.41 -23.08 13.49
C ILE A 88 2.40 -23.88 14.32
N ARG A 89 2.04 -25.12 14.69
CA ARG A 89 2.92 -25.99 15.50
C ARG A 89 4.27 -26.21 14.83
N ARG A 90 4.28 -26.57 13.53
CA ARG A 90 5.52 -26.77 12.76
C ARG A 90 6.40 -25.53 12.72
N GLN A 91 5.82 -24.34 12.56
CA GLN A 91 6.61 -23.11 12.56
C GLN A 91 7.21 -22.82 13.94
N LEU A 92 6.42 -22.97 15.00
CA LEU A 92 6.87 -22.78 16.38
C LEU A 92 7.98 -23.77 16.78
N GLU A 93 7.95 -25.01 16.28
CA GLU A 93 9.02 -26.02 16.49
C GLU A 93 10.37 -25.54 15.96
N THR A 94 10.35 -24.71 14.91
CA THR A 94 11.55 -24.11 14.30
C THR A 94 11.89 -22.73 14.87
N GLY A 95 11.19 -22.27 15.91
CA GLY A 95 11.37 -20.94 16.51
C GLY A 95 10.84 -19.79 15.65
N ARG A 96 10.04 -20.06 14.62
CA ARG A 96 9.45 -19.07 13.72
C ARG A 96 8.08 -18.62 14.19
N LEU A 97 7.77 -17.34 13.97
CA LEU A 97 6.44 -16.80 14.17
C LEU A 97 5.52 -17.22 13.03
N PHE A 98 4.25 -17.44 13.35
CA PHE A 98 3.21 -17.64 12.35
C PHE A 98 2.39 -16.37 12.21
N LEU A 99 2.31 -15.81 11.00
CA LEU A 99 1.51 -14.63 10.72
C LEU A 99 0.10 -15.04 10.31
N ALA A 100 -0.90 -14.51 11.01
CA ALA A 100 -2.31 -14.77 10.72
C ALA A 100 -3.03 -13.47 10.39
N THR A 101 -4.00 -13.55 9.47
CA THR A 101 -4.88 -12.42 9.15
C THR A 101 -6.34 -12.76 9.35
N GLY A 102 -7.11 -11.80 9.85
CA GLY A 102 -8.49 -12.03 10.23
C GLY A 102 -9.21 -10.76 10.70
N THR A 103 -10.29 -10.93 11.45
CA THR A 103 -11.15 -9.82 11.88
C THR A 103 -10.90 -9.40 13.33
N SER A 104 -10.57 -8.12 13.55
CA SER A 104 -10.45 -7.55 14.89
C SER A 104 -11.76 -7.62 15.70
N TYR A 105 -12.89 -7.77 15.02
CA TYR A 105 -14.23 -7.89 15.62
C TYR A 105 -14.36 -9.07 16.59
N HIS A 106 -13.53 -10.10 16.47
CA HIS A 106 -13.54 -11.29 17.32
C HIS A 106 -12.35 -11.39 18.28
N LEU A 107 -11.52 -10.34 18.37
CA LEU A 107 -10.39 -10.30 19.30
C LEU A 107 -10.81 -9.64 20.63
N PRO A 108 -10.81 -10.37 21.76
CA PRO A 108 -11.39 -9.91 23.03
C PRO A 108 -10.66 -8.73 23.70
N TYR A 109 -9.50 -8.36 23.17
CA TYR A 109 -8.67 -7.25 23.66
C TYR A 109 -8.72 -6.02 22.74
N CYS A 110 -9.46 -6.08 21.62
CA CYS A 110 -9.61 -4.97 20.69
C CYS A 110 -10.88 -4.16 21.00
N ASP A 111 -10.84 -2.85 20.74
CA ASP A 111 -12.02 -1.97 20.86
C ASP A 111 -13.15 -2.34 19.86
N ASP A 112 -12.80 -3.09 18.82
CA ASP A 112 -13.73 -3.62 17.82
C ASP A 112 -14.51 -4.85 18.33
N TYR A 113 -14.12 -5.45 19.46
CA TYR A 113 -14.67 -6.72 19.93
C TYR A 113 -16.18 -6.68 20.11
N HIS A 114 -16.90 -7.36 19.22
CA HIS A 114 -18.36 -7.38 19.15
C HIS A 114 -19.00 -5.98 19.20
N ASN A 115 -18.27 -4.96 18.75
CA ASN A 115 -18.72 -3.57 18.82
C ASN A 115 -19.66 -3.26 17.64
N PRO A 116 -20.93 -2.88 17.87
CA PRO A 116 -21.86 -2.55 16.80
C PRO A 116 -21.38 -1.41 15.89
N GLU A 117 -20.60 -0.46 16.42
CA GLU A 117 -20.03 0.64 15.63
C GLU A 117 -19.01 0.15 14.58
N TYR A 118 -18.32 -0.96 14.85
CA TYR A 118 -17.45 -1.60 13.86
C TYR A 118 -18.25 -2.01 12.62
N ILE A 119 -19.43 -2.58 12.81
CA ILE A 119 -20.32 -2.95 11.70
C ILE A 119 -20.90 -1.69 11.05
N HIS A 120 -21.46 -0.80 11.86
CA HIS A 120 -22.17 0.40 11.41
C HIS A 120 -21.34 1.25 10.45
N LYS A 121 -20.06 1.50 10.77
CA LYS A 121 -19.16 2.31 9.95
C LYS A 121 -18.90 1.72 8.56
N HIS A 122 -19.02 0.40 8.40
CA HIS A 122 -18.80 -0.29 7.11
C HIS A 122 -20.08 -0.47 6.30
N VAL A 123 -21.24 -0.66 6.95
CA VAL A 123 -22.52 -0.89 6.25
C VAL A 123 -23.29 0.40 5.93
N LYS A 124 -22.94 1.53 6.58
CA LYS A 124 -23.62 2.81 6.35
C LYS A 124 -23.58 3.22 4.87
N GLN A 125 -24.73 3.64 4.34
CA GLN A 125 -24.86 4.11 2.96
C GLN A 125 -23.88 5.26 2.69
N GLY A 126 -23.10 5.13 1.61
CA GLY A 126 -22.07 6.11 1.23
C GLY A 126 -20.78 6.02 2.07
N SER A 127 -20.59 4.98 2.88
CA SER A 127 -19.32 4.77 3.58
C SER A 127 -18.16 4.69 2.60
N ARG A 128 -17.09 5.43 2.92
CA ARG A 128 -15.81 5.40 2.19
C ARG A 128 -14.79 4.48 2.87
N LEU A 129 -15.17 3.80 3.97
CA LEU A 129 -14.29 2.92 4.71
C LEU A 129 -14.23 1.54 4.04
N HIS A 130 -13.05 1.16 3.58
CA HIS A 130 -12.80 -0.19 3.10
C HIS A 130 -12.67 -1.14 4.28
N LEU A 131 -13.35 -2.27 4.18
CA LEU A 131 -13.13 -3.39 5.08
C LEU A 131 -11.77 -4.02 4.75
N VAL A 132 -10.94 -4.23 5.76
CA VAL A 132 -9.59 -4.77 5.62
C VAL A 132 -9.35 -5.82 6.68
N ASP A 133 -8.54 -6.82 6.37
CA ASP A 133 -8.10 -7.78 7.37
C ASP A 133 -7.01 -7.19 8.26
N HIS A 134 -7.03 -7.60 9.52
CA HIS A 134 -6.02 -7.28 10.52
C HIS A 134 -4.97 -8.37 10.58
N TRP A 135 -3.72 -8.01 10.85
CA TRP A 135 -2.59 -8.95 10.92
C TRP A 135 -2.03 -9.03 12.33
N LEU A 136 -1.68 -10.24 12.76
CA LEU A 136 -1.01 -10.50 14.03
C LEU A 136 -0.04 -11.68 13.92
N ALA A 137 0.83 -11.85 14.92
CA ALA A 137 1.74 -12.98 15.02
C ALA A 137 1.34 -13.96 16.13
N VAL A 138 1.42 -15.25 15.84
CA VAL A 138 1.36 -16.33 16.82
C VAL A 138 2.79 -16.71 17.21
N TYR A 139 3.10 -16.64 18.50
CA TYR A 139 4.43 -16.97 19.05
C TYR A 139 4.43 -18.18 19.99
N GLY A 140 3.25 -18.75 20.23
CA GLY A 140 3.10 -19.91 21.08
C GLY A 140 1.68 -20.47 21.07
N MET A 141 1.55 -21.68 21.59
CA MET A 141 0.30 -22.39 21.79
C MET A 141 0.45 -23.37 22.96
N ASP A 142 -0.61 -23.53 23.76
CA ASP A 142 -0.74 -24.58 24.75
C ASP A 142 -2.05 -25.35 24.53
N GLU A 143 -2.49 -26.14 25.51
CA GLU A 143 -3.68 -26.98 25.38
C GLU A 143 -4.98 -26.19 25.18
N HIS A 144 -5.04 -24.95 25.67
CA HIS A 144 -6.28 -24.16 25.71
C HIS A 144 -6.15 -22.77 25.11
N TYR A 145 -4.92 -22.30 24.89
CA TYR A 145 -4.64 -20.95 24.44
C TYR A 145 -3.66 -20.88 23.26
N ILE A 146 -3.86 -19.86 22.44
CA ILE A 146 -2.90 -19.39 21.44
C ILE A 146 -2.29 -18.10 21.98
N HIS A 147 -0.97 -17.98 21.87
CA HIS A 147 -0.19 -16.83 22.32
C HIS A 147 0.05 -15.89 21.15
N LEU A 148 -0.45 -14.66 21.27
CA LEU A 148 -0.53 -13.67 20.21
C LEU A 148 0.29 -12.42 20.52
N TYR A 149 0.90 -11.86 19.49
CA TYR A 149 1.49 -10.54 19.46
C TYR A 149 0.77 -9.70 18.39
N ASP A 150 0.12 -8.64 18.87
CA ASP A 150 -0.64 -7.68 18.08
C ASP A 150 -0.28 -6.25 18.55
N PRO A 151 0.79 -5.68 18.00
CA PRO A 151 1.38 -4.46 18.53
C PRO A 151 0.63 -3.19 18.12
N VAL A 152 -0.08 -3.20 16.99
CA VAL A 152 -0.75 -2.00 16.46
C VAL A 152 -2.10 -2.38 15.85
N PRO A 153 -3.21 -1.76 16.28
CA PRO A 153 -3.28 -0.68 17.27
C PRO A 153 -3.29 -1.17 18.72
N SER A 154 -3.50 -2.47 18.94
CA SER A 154 -3.91 -3.01 20.24
C SER A 154 -2.83 -3.09 21.32
N LYS A 155 -1.54 -2.94 20.98
CA LYS A 155 -0.41 -3.07 21.91
C LYS A 155 -0.53 -4.31 22.80
N PHE A 156 -0.95 -5.42 22.21
CA PHE A 156 -1.25 -6.65 22.91
C PHE A 156 -0.12 -7.68 22.72
N LYS A 157 0.33 -8.24 23.83
CA LYS A 157 1.10 -9.48 23.87
C LYS A 157 0.53 -10.34 24.99
N GLY A 158 -0.06 -11.47 24.63
CA GLY A 158 -0.75 -12.29 25.60
C GLY A 158 -1.32 -13.55 24.98
N LYS A 159 -2.35 -14.11 25.60
CA LYS A 159 -2.95 -15.36 25.16
C LYS A 159 -4.46 -15.24 25.06
N VAL A 160 -5.03 -15.90 24.05
CA VAL A 160 -6.47 -16.00 23.84
C VAL A 160 -6.89 -17.45 23.72
N LYS A 161 -8.16 -17.75 24.02
CA LYS A 161 -8.70 -19.11 23.84
C LYS A 161 -8.66 -19.52 22.36
N TYR A 162 -8.53 -20.81 22.08
CA TYR A 162 -8.59 -21.33 20.70
C TYR A 162 -9.86 -20.88 19.96
N SER A 163 -11.02 -20.87 20.63
CA SER A 163 -12.27 -20.42 20.02
C SER A 163 -12.21 -18.97 19.56
N ALA A 164 -11.66 -18.07 20.37
CA ALA A 164 -11.52 -16.65 20.01
C ALA A 164 -10.52 -16.47 18.85
N PHE A 165 -9.41 -17.21 18.85
CA PHE A 165 -8.46 -17.19 17.73
C PHE A 165 -9.09 -17.78 16.45
N HIS A 166 -9.87 -18.84 16.57
CA HIS A 166 -10.61 -19.45 15.46
C HIS A 166 -11.60 -18.46 14.85
N ASP A 167 -12.38 -17.76 15.68
CA ASP A 167 -13.33 -16.73 15.25
C ASP A 167 -12.63 -15.56 14.55
N PHE A 168 -11.54 -15.04 15.13
CA PHE A 168 -10.68 -14.05 14.47
C PHE A 168 -10.23 -14.54 13.09
N TRP A 169 -9.71 -15.77 13.04
CA TRP A 169 -9.02 -16.27 11.85
C TRP A 169 -9.95 -16.72 10.74
N ARG A 170 -11.23 -16.98 11.04
CA ARG A 170 -12.28 -17.09 10.01
C ARG A 170 -12.42 -15.81 9.18
N GLY A 171 -11.95 -14.69 9.71
CA GLY A 171 -11.89 -13.42 9.01
C GLY A 171 -13.25 -12.74 8.90
N ASN A 172 -13.25 -11.60 8.24
CA ASN A 172 -14.45 -10.78 8.07
C ASN A 172 -15.56 -11.49 7.28
N GLN A 173 -15.20 -12.49 6.46
CA GLN A 173 -16.15 -13.32 5.72
C GLN A 173 -17.21 -13.97 6.63
N ALA A 174 -16.82 -14.40 7.83
CA ALA A 174 -17.71 -15.10 8.76
C ALA A 174 -18.68 -14.18 9.53
N VAL A 175 -18.53 -12.86 9.45
CA VAL A 175 -19.40 -11.89 10.15
C VAL A 175 -20.63 -11.61 9.29
N SER A 176 -21.79 -12.16 9.66
CA SER A 176 -23.00 -12.13 8.82
C SER A 176 -23.52 -10.71 8.60
N GLU A 177 -23.36 -9.82 9.58
CA GLU A 177 -23.78 -8.42 9.51
C GLU A 177 -22.98 -7.60 8.48
N LEU A 178 -21.84 -8.11 8.02
CA LEU A 178 -21.04 -7.49 6.96
C LEU A 178 -21.41 -7.99 5.55
N ALA A 179 -22.42 -8.85 5.38
CA ALA A 179 -22.75 -9.48 4.09
C ALA A 179 -22.96 -8.49 2.93
N GLY A 180 -23.46 -7.28 3.20
CA GLY A 180 -23.68 -6.22 2.19
C GLY A 180 -22.49 -5.29 1.95
N VAL A 181 -21.35 -5.50 2.63
CA VAL A 181 -20.16 -4.65 2.48
C VAL A 181 -19.41 -5.03 1.21
N LYS A 182 -19.11 -4.03 0.38
CA LYS A 182 -18.36 -4.22 -0.87
C LYS A 182 -17.04 -4.95 -0.63
N ARG A 183 -16.74 -5.96 -1.46
CA ARG A 183 -15.47 -6.71 -1.49
C ARG A 183 -15.19 -7.55 -0.25
N LYS A 184 -16.23 -7.91 0.51
CA LYS A 184 -16.09 -8.81 1.67
C LYS A 184 -15.57 -10.19 1.23
N GLU A 185 -16.02 -10.67 0.08
CA GLU A 185 -15.64 -11.92 -0.55
C GLU A 185 -14.15 -12.00 -0.92
N ALA A 186 -13.46 -10.87 -1.07
CA ALA A 186 -12.03 -10.81 -1.36
C ALA A 186 -11.12 -10.86 -0.11
N LEU A 187 -11.72 -10.86 1.09
CA LEU A 187 -11.00 -10.93 2.36
C LEU A 187 -10.70 -12.36 2.74
N ARG A 188 -9.66 -12.61 3.54
CA ARG A 188 -9.18 -13.98 3.73
C ARG A 188 -9.89 -14.72 4.85
N THR A 189 -10.10 -16.01 4.65
CA THR A 189 -10.44 -16.98 5.69
C THR A 189 -9.23 -17.88 5.93
N TYR A 190 -8.85 -18.04 7.20
CA TYR A 190 -7.61 -18.74 7.61
C TYR A 190 -6.36 -18.26 6.88
N GLY A 191 -6.32 -16.95 6.60
CA GLY A 191 -5.25 -16.34 5.82
C GLY A 191 -3.92 -16.31 6.58
N THR A 192 -2.84 -16.56 5.85
CA THR A 192 -1.46 -16.47 6.35
C THR A 192 -0.54 -15.90 5.27
N MET A 193 0.66 -15.50 5.68
CA MET A 193 1.72 -15.08 4.76
C MET A 193 3.08 -15.55 5.26
N ASP A 194 4.00 -15.80 4.33
CA ASP A 194 5.42 -15.98 4.62
C ASP A 194 6.16 -14.68 4.32
N VAL A 195 7.05 -14.28 5.22
CA VAL A 195 7.89 -13.08 5.07
C VAL A 195 9.34 -13.54 5.10
N ARG A 196 10.14 -13.11 4.14
CA ARG A 196 11.58 -13.43 4.09
C ARG A 196 12.42 -12.19 3.83
N ALA A 197 13.60 -12.13 4.44
CA ALA A 197 14.61 -11.16 4.03
C ALA A 197 14.96 -11.36 2.55
N THR A 198 15.12 -10.29 1.78
CA THR A 198 15.70 -10.36 0.43
C THR A 198 17.12 -10.90 0.49
N VAL A 199 17.89 -10.33 1.42
CA VAL A 199 19.22 -10.74 1.86
C VAL A 199 19.28 -10.44 3.36
N PRO A 200 19.67 -11.40 4.23
CA PRO A 200 19.84 -11.13 5.65
C PRO A 200 20.88 -10.02 5.86
N LEU A 201 20.51 -8.99 6.62
CA LEU A 201 21.38 -7.86 6.92
C LEU A 201 22.17 -8.15 8.20
N ASP A 202 23.50 -8.17 8.10
CA ASP A 202 24.39 -8.06 9.25
C ASP A 202 24.63 -6.58 9.62
N SER A 203 25.51 -6.31 10.59
CA SER A 203 25.83 -4.95 11.02
C SER A 203 26.33 -4.03 9.89
N GLN A 204 27.04 -4.58 8.90
CA GLN A 204 27.57 -3.79 7.79
C GLN A 204 26.50 -3.57 6.73
N GLY A 205 25.79 -4.63 6.32
CA GLY A 205 24.66 -4.54 5.40
C GLY A 205 23.55 -3.62 5.93
N TYR A 206 23.33 -3.60 7.24
CA TYR A 206 22.39 -2.69 7.88
C TYR A 206 22.80 -1.22 7.73
N ARG A 207 24.08 -0.89 7.93
CA ARG A 207 24.63 0.47 7.73
C ARG A 207 24.48 0.91 6.28
N GLU A 208 24.79 0.03 5.34
CA GLU A 208 24.67 0.28 3.91
C GLU A 208 23.21 0.50 3.50
N MET A 209 22.30 -0.33 4.01
CA MET A 209 20.86 -0.20 3.76
C MET A 209 20.28 1.10 4.33
N LEU A 210 20.71 1.54 5.52
CA LEU A 210 20.35 2.85 6.08
C LEU A 210 20.84 4.01 5.19
N ALA A 211 22.08 3.94 4.70
CA ALA A 211 22.63 4.95 3.80
C ALA A 211 21.86 4.98 2.45
N GLN A 212 21.52 3.81 1.91
CA GLN A 212 20.74 3.67 0.69
C GLN A 212 19.30 4.20 0.86
N ALA A 213 18.66 3.90 1.99
CA ALA A 213 17.34 4.39 2.35
C ALA A 213 17.30 5.92 2.42
N LEU A 214 18.26 6.50 3.16
CA LEU A 214 18.39 7.94 3.31
C LEU A 214 18.67 8.62 1.97
N THR A 215 19.57 8.05 1.16
CA THR A 215 19.88 8.58 -0.17
C THR A 215 18.69 8.53 -1.11
N THR A 216 17.94 7.43 -1.12
CA THR A 216 16.73 7.27 -1.93
C THR A 216 15.67 8.30 -1.54
N HIS A 217 15.41 8.45 -0.25
CA HIS A 217 14.46 9.44 0.25
C HIS A 217 14.85 10.86 -0.14
N VAL A 218 16.11 11.26 0.08
CA VAL A 218 16.59 12.61 -0.26
C VAL A 218 16.52 12.86 -1.76
N TYR A 219 16.90 11.87 -2.57
CA TYR A 219 16.79 11.93 -4.03
C TYR A 219 15.34 12.14 -4.47
N GLU A 220 14.38 11.36 -3.95
CA GLU A 220 12.97 11.47 -4.35
C GLU A 220 12.32 12.76 -3.82
N PHE A 221 12.67 13.18 -2.62
CA PHE A 221 12.19 14.44 -2.07
C PHE A 221 12.60 15.61 -2.98
N LEU A 222 13.90 15.68 -3.30
CA LEU A 222 14.46 16.72 -4.15
C LEU A 222 14.05 16.58 -5.63
N THR A 223 13.78 15.38 -6.13
CA THR A 223 13.32 15.23 -7.52
C THR A 223 11.92 15.79 -7.66
N GLY A 224 11.06 15.66 -6.64
CA GLY A 224 9.71 16.21 -6.67
C GLY A 224 8.88 15.63 -7.82
N ARG A 225 8.79 14.30 -7.92
CA ARG A 225 8.16 13.65 -9.06
C ARG A 225 6.66 13.92 -9.14
N ARG A 226 6.18 14.03 -10.37
CA ARG A 226 4.76 13.89 -10.73
C ARG A 226 4.62 12.72 -11.68
N ILE A 227 3.74 11.79 -11.34
CA ILE A 227 3.42 10.64 -12.18
C ILE A 227 1.95 10.75 -12.57
N THR A 228 1.67 10.65 -13.87
CA THR A 228 0.32 10.69 -14.42
C THR A 228 -0.01 9.30 -14.95
N GLU A 229 -1.15 8.77 -14.53
CA GLU A 229 -1.70 7.50 -15.02
C GLU A 229 -3.19 7.69 -15.31
N GLY A 230 -3.57 7.51 -16.58
CA GLY A 230 -4.88 7.93 -17.07
C GLY A 230 -5.13 9.41 -16.77
N GLU A 231 -6.26 9.71 -16.14
CA GLU A 231 -6.65 11.07 -15.73
C GLU A 231 -6.13 11.49 -14.34
N ARG A 232 -5.38 10.62 -13.63
CA ARG A 232 -4.93 10.88 -12.25
C ARG A 232 -3.46 11.23 -12.19
N ASN A 233 -3.14 12.21 -11.34
CA ASN A 233 -1.78 12.57 -10.99
C ASN A 233 -1.45 12.20 -9.54
N PHE A 234 -0.21 11.77 -9.36
CA PHE A 234 0.41 11.44 -8.09
C PHE A 234 1.66 12.29 -7.92
N TYR A 235 1.77 12.93 -6.76
CA TYR A 235 2.86 13.83 -6.43
C TYR A 235 3.70 13.22 -5.32
N PHE A 236 5.02 13.38 -5.43
CA PHE A 236 5.99 12.83 -4.50
C PHE A 236 6.99 13.89 -4.05
N GLY A 237 7.42 13.79 -2.81
CA GLY A 237 8.47 14.66 -2.28
C GLY A 237 8.06 16.13 -2.29
N HIS A 238 8.94 16.98 -2.79
CA HIS A 238 8.71 18.42 -2.84
C HIS A 238 7.53 18.83 -3.73
N ALA A 239 7.11 18.01 -4.71
CA ALA A 239 5.93 18.31 -5.51
C ALA A 239 4.65 18.36 -4.67
N VAL A 240 4.58 17.58 -3.59
CA VAL A 240 3.47 17.64 -2.62
C VAL A 240 3.48 18.98 -1.89
N SER A 241 4.65 19.42 -1.43
CA SER A 241 4.82 20.72 -0.78
C SER A 241 4.51 21.90 -1.72
N ALA A 242 4.89 21.80 -2.99
CA ALA A 242 4.54 22.80 -4.00
C ALA A 242 3.02 22.82 -4.27
N SER A 243 2.39 21.65 -4.37
CA SER A 243 0.93 21.53 -4.50
C SER A 243 0.21 22.17 -3.30
N LEU A 244 0.74 21.99 -2.09
CA LEU A 244 0.20 22.59 -0.87
C LEU A 244 0.18 24.13 -0.96
N VAL A 245 1.30 24.72 -1.39
CA VAL A 245 1.42 26.18 -1.59
C VAL A 245 0.48 26.68 -2.69
N ASN A 246 0.34 25.93 -3.79
CA ASN A 246 -0.56 26.30 -4.88
C ASN A 246 -2.03 26.27 -4.44
N SER A 247 -2.44 25.25 -3.67
CA SER A 247 -3.79 25.16 -3.10
C SER A 247 -4.11 26.34 -2.17
N LEU A 248 -3.11 26.85 -1.45
CA LEU A 248 -3.26 28.05 -0.60
C LEU A 248 -3.39 29.35 -1.40
N LYS A 249 -2.79 29.42 -2.60
CA LYS A 249 -2.83 30.61 -3.47
C LYS A 249 -4.08 30.64 -4.37
N GLY A 250 -4.56 29.48 -4.81
CA GLY A 250 -5.58 29.34 -5.86
C GLY A 250 -7.04 29.64 -5.48
N SER A 251 -7.32 30.20 -4.31
CA SER A 251 -8.68 30.45 -3.84
C SER A 251 -8.98 31.94 -3.66
N THR A 252 -9.10 32.67 -4.78
CA THR A 252 -9.94 33.87 -4.85
C THR A 252 -11.41 33.46 -4.78
N GLY A 253 -11.87 33.10 -3.59
CA GLY A 253 -13.20 32.56 -3.34
C GLY A 253 -13.15 31.52 -2.23
N GLY A 254 -13.87 31.77 -1.14
CA GLY A 254 -13.92 30.91 0.03
C GLY A 254 -14.68 29.60 -0.21
N ASP A 255 -14.11 28.66 -0.95
CA ASP A 255 -14.66 27.32 -1.04
C ASP A 255 -14.20 26.47 0.16
N ALA A 256 -15.16 26.01 0.97
CA ALA A 256 -14.93 25.18 2.15
C ALA A 256 -14.26 23.84 1.80
N GLU A 257 -14.45 23.35 0.56
CA GLU A 257 -13.82 22.12 0.09
C GLU A 257 -12.30 22.28 -0.05
N SER A 258 -11.83 23.42 -0.57
CA SER A 258 -10.40 23.72 -0.70
C SER A 258 -9.71 23.86 0.66
N GLU A 259 -10.39 24.44 1.65
CA GLU A 259 -9.85 24.53 3.03
C GLU A 259 -9.73 23.17 3.69
N SER A 260 -10.77 22.33 3.57
CA SER A 260 -10.77 20.97 4.10
C SER A 260 -9.65 20.14 3.49
N ARG A 261 -9.46 20.23 2.17
CA ARG A 261 -8.40 19.53 1.43
C ARG A 261 -7.00 19.94 1.90
N PHE A 262 -6.73 21.24 2.00
CA PHE A 262 -5.42 21.72 2.48
C PHE A 262 -5.17 21.37 3.95
N ALA A 263 -6.17 21.50 4.83
CA ALA A 263 -6.03 21.14 6.23
C ALA A 263 -5.75 19.63 6.41
N GLY A 264 -6.42 18.78 5.62
CA GLY A 264 -6.15 17.34 5.57
C GLY A 264 -4.72 17.03 5.12
N LEU A 265 -4.28 17.63 4.00
CA LEU A 265 -2.91 17.49 3.50
C LEU A 265 -1.86 17.89 4.55
N LEU A 266 -2.02 19.06 5.17
CA LEU A 266 -1.08 19.56 6.18
C LEU A 266 -1.01 18.63 7.40
N PHE A 267 -2.16 18.11 7.84
CA PHE A 267 -2.25 17.18 8.95
C PHE A 267 -1.61 15.83 8.61
N ASP A 268 -1.97 15.22 7.48
CA ASP A 268 -1.54 13.86 7.13
C ASP A 268 -0.05 13.80 6.77
N MET A 269 0.52 14.85 6.18
CA MET A 269 1.96 14.89 5.86
C MET A 269 2.86 14.76 7.09
N ARG A 270 2.37 15.04 8.31
CA ARG A 270 3.17 14.88 9.54
C ARG A 270 3.74 13.46 9.69
N TRP A 271 2.99 12.44 9.26
CA TRP A 271 3.39 11.06 9.40
C TRP A 271 4.67 10.76 8.63
N SER A 272 4.74 11.19 7.36
CA SER A 272 5.95 11.06 6.54
C SER A 272 7.17 11.72 7.19
N ARG A 273 6.98 12.91 7.79
CA ARG A 273 8.04 13.61 8.51
C ARG A 273 8.47 12.91 9.80
N TYR A 274 7.53 12.30 10.54
CA TYR A 274 7.86 11.52 11.73
C TYR A 274 8.66 10.27 11.39
N PHE A 275 8.22 9.51 10.38
CA PHE A 275 8.97 8.36 9.88
C PHE A 275 10.38 8.78 9.42
N PHE A 276 10.50 9.88 8.69
CA PHE A 276 11.79 10.36 8.23
C PHE A 276 12.70 10.85 9.36
N ARG A 277 12.15 11.53 10.38
CA ARG A 277 12.89 11.89 11.60
C ARG A 277 13.47 10.67 12.29
N ASP A 278 12.69 9.61 12.39
CA ASP A 278 13.14 8.39 13.08
C ASP A 278 14.20 7.66 12.26
N LEU A 279 14.08 7.65 10.92
CA LEU A 279 15.15 7.19 10.03
C LEU A 279 16.43 8.01 10.22
N LEU A 280 16.34 9.35 10.30
CA LEU A 280 17.50 10.22 10.52
C LEU A 280 18.17 9.96 11.85
N LYS A 281 17.40 9.80 12.93
CA LYS A 281 17.94 9.50 14.26
C LYS A 281 18.68 8.17 14.26
N GLU A 282 18.10 7.15 13.64
CA GLU A 282 18.72 5.84 13.54
C GLU A 282 19.97 5.88 12.66
N THR A 283 19.90 6.54 11.51
CA THR A 283 21.05 6.69 10.61
C THR A 283 22.17 7.47 11.30
N ALA A 284 21.86 8.50 12.08
CA ALA A 284 22.84 9.23 12.88
C ALA A 284 23.48 8.36 13.97
N GLN A 285 22.71 7.49 14.62
CA GLN A 285 23.24 6.55 15.61
C GLN A 285 24.23 5.55 14.98
N TRP A 286 23.94 5.09 13.77
CA TRP A 286 24.74 4.05 13.10
C TRP A 286 25.92 4.61 12.30
N LEU A 287 25.71 5.69 11.55
CA LEU A 287 26.70 6.27 10.64
C LEU A 287 27.46 7.46 11.24
N GLY A 288 26.96 8.05 12.33
CA GLY A 288 27.63 9.13 13.05
C GLY A 288 27.52 10.51 12.38
N ALA A 289 28.49 11.37 12.67
CA ALA A 289 28.53 12.75 12.17
C ALA A 289 28.71 12.80 10.64
N PRO A 290 28.10 13.78 9.94
CA PRO A 290 27.36 14.94 10.48
C PRO A 290 25.85 14.69 10.68
N LEU A 291 25.37 13.45 10.56
CA LEU A 291 23.93 13.17 10.50
C LEU A 291 23.19 13.46 11.81
N ASP A 292 23.88 13.44 12.95
CA ASP A 292 23.31 13.80 14.25
C ASP A 292 22.85 15.28 14.29
N GLN A 293 23.61 16.17 13.65
CA GLN A 293 23.22 17.58 13.50
C GLN A 293 21.98 17.71 12.62
N TYR A 294 21.96 17.04 11.47
CA TYR A 294 20.82 17.04 10.56
C TYR A 294 19.55 16.51 11.23
N ALA A 295 19.65 15.44 12.04
CA ALA A 295 18.52 14.91 12.79
C ALA A 295 17.94 15.93 13.79
N ARG A 296 18.79 16.72 14.47
CA ARG A 296 18.35 17.79 15.38
C ARG A 296 17.69 18.95 14.63
N GLU A 297 18.27 19.37 13.52
CA GLU A 297 17.72 20.44 12.67
C GLU A 297 16.36 20.05 12.07
N TYR A 298 16.22 18.81 11.60
CA TYR A 298 14.96 18.33 11.05
C TYR A 298 13.85 18.25 12.11
N ALA A 299 14.18 17.91 13.35
CA ALA A 299 13.22 17.96 14.45
C ALA A 299 12.66 19.38 14.65
N ASN A 300 13.46 20.44 14.45
CA ASN A 300 12.98 21.82 14.50
C ASN A 300 12.07 22.17 13.30
N ILE A 301 12.37 21.65 12.10
CA ILE A 301 11.49 21.78 10.92
C ILE A 301 10.11 21.19 11.24
N ILE A 302 10.05 20.00 11.84
CA ILE A 302 8.78 19.37 12.26
C ILE A 302 8.00 20.26 13.23
N LEU A 303 8.66 20.80 14.27
CA LEU A 303 8.00 21.68 15.24
C LEU A 303 7.37 22.91 14.58
N ARG A 304 8.02 23.48 13.55
CA ARG A 304 7.47 24.63 12.82
C ARG A 304 6.28 24.23 11.94
N TRP A 305 6.32 23.06 11.29
CA TRP A 305 5.18 22.50 10.57
C TRP A 305 3.99 22.21 11.49
N GLU A 306 4.22 21.66 12.67
CA GLU A 306 3.18 21.43 13.68
C GLU A 306 2.56 22.73 14.17
N LYS A 307 3.37 23.77 14.40
CA LYS A 307 2.86 25.11 14.71
C LYS A 307 1.96 25.64 13.59
N ALA A 308 2.36 25.51 12.33
CA ALA A 308 1.53 25.90 11.19
C ALA A 308 0.19 25.12 11.14
N ASN A 309 0.21 23.82 11.42
CA ASN A 309 -1.01 23.02 11.54
C ASN A 309 -1.89 23.47 12.72
N ASN A 310 -1.29 23.74 13.88
CA ASN A 310 -2.04 24.17 15.06
C ASN A 310 -2.71 25.53 14.84
N LEU A 311 -2.05 26.45 14.14
CA LEU A 311 -2.64 27.74 13.76
C LEU A 311 -3.96 27.55 12.99
N LEU A 312 -4.06 26.56 12.09
CA LEU A 312 -5.31 26.26 11.38
C LEU A 312 -6.43 25.70 12.26
N GLN A 313 -6.09 25.02 13.35
CA GLN A 313 -7.07 24.41 14.25
C GLN A 313 -7.68 25.42 15.22
N VAL A 314 -7.03 26.58 15.41
CA VAL A 314 -7.56 27.65 16.25
C VAL A 314 -8.68 28.39 15.51
N GLY A 315 -9.93 28.13 15.88
CA GLY A 315 -11.12 28.71 15.22
C GLY A 315 -11.10 30.23 15.10
N ARG A 316 -10.46 30.95 16.03
CA ARG A 316 -10.32 32.43 15.98
C ARG A 316 -9.47 32.94 14.81
N MET A 317 -8.48 32.19 14.34
CA MET A 317 -7.68 32.58 13.16
C MET A 317 -8.52 32.62 11.88
N LYS A 318 -9.45 31.67 11.72
CA LYS A 318 -10.32 31.63 10.54
C LYS A 318 -11.28 32.82 10.45
N HIS A 319 -11.45 33.55 11.56
CA HIS A 319 -12.26 34.76 11.64
C HIS A 319 -11.46 36.06 11.42
N SER A 320 -10.12 36.02 11.40
CA SER A 320 -9.31 37.21 11.14
C SER A 320 -9.15 37.44 9.63
N GLU A 321 -9.40 38.66 9.18
CA GLU A 321 -9.18 39.07 7.79
C GLU A 321 -7.71 38.81 7.38
N GLY A 322 -7.49 38.14 6.24
CA GLY A 322 -6.15 37.87 5.73
C GLY A 322 -5.39 36.67 6.33
N TRP A 323 -6.00 35.84 7.17
CA TRP A 323 -5.34 34.65 7.76
C TRP A 323 -4.74 33.70 6.72
N ARG A 324 -5.39 33.55 5.55
CA ARG A 324 -4.90 32.71 4.43
C ARG A 324 -3.59 33.24 3.88
N ALA A 325 -3.44 34.56 3.75
CA ALA A 325 -2.20 35.18 3.27
C ALA A 325 -1.06 34.99 4.28
N GLN A 326 -1.35 35.18 5.57
CA GLN A 326 -0.38 34.94 6.65
C GLN A 326 0.09 33.49 6.67
N LEU A 327 -0.85 32.53 6.65
CA LEU A 327 -0.52 31.11 6.63
C LEU A 327 0.22 30.70 5.37
N SER A 328 -0.18 31.24 4.21
CA SER A 328 0.52 31.00 2.94
C SER A 328 1.97 31.48 2.99
N GLY A 329 2.23 32.64 3.61
CA GLY A 329 3.60 33.11 3.86
C GLY A 329 4.40 32.15 4.74
N VAL A 330 3.83 31.71 5.86
CA VAL A 330 4.47 30.74 6.77
C VAL A 330 4.77 29.42 6.06
N VAL A 331 3.79 28.86 5.34
CA VAL A 331 3.96 27.58 4.62
C VAL A 331 5.01 27.71 3.50
N GLN A 332 5.02 28.82 2.76
CA GLN A 332 6.04 29.07 1.73
C GLN A 332 7.46 29.09 2.31
N GLU A 333 7.65 29.78 3.44
CA GLU A 333 8.94 29.80 4.15
C GLU A 333 9.35 28.39 4.60
N LEU A 334 8.42 27.62 5.18
CA LEU A 334 8.69 26.24 5.61
C LEU A 334 9.06 25.31 4.46
N VAL A 335 8.39 25.43 3.32
CA VAL A 335 8.69 24.65 2.12
C VAL A 335 10.08 24.98 1.59
N ALA A 336 10.46 26.27 1.57
CA ALA A 336 11.78 26.70 1.14
C ALA A 336 12.89 26.26 2.11
N ASP A 337 12.64 26.33 3.42
CA ASP A 337 13.57 25.91 4.45
C ASP A 337 13.80 24.40 4.43
N GLU A 338 12.72 23.62 4.33
CA GLU A 338 12.80 22.16 4.22
C GLU A 338 13.60 21.76 2.98
N TRP A 339 13.33 22.39 1.83
CA TRP A 339 14.10 22.13 0.60
C TRP A 339 15.60 22.42 0.75
N ARG A 340 15.96 23.62 1.26
CA ARG A 340 17.37 23.99 1.48
C ARG A 340 18.07 23.03 2.44
N TRP A 341 17.36 22.58 3.48
CA TRP A 341 17.86 21.58 4.40
C TRP A 341 18.14 20.24 3.70
N TYR A 342 17.23 19.77 2.83
CA TYR A 342 17.46 18.55 2.03
C TYR A 342 18.63 18.68 1.06
N GLU A 343 18.81 19.84 0.42
CA GLU A 343 19.97 20.09 -0.44
C GLU A 343 21.28 20.05 0.32
N SER A 344 21.31 20.62 1.54
CA SER A 344 22.46 20.54 2.43
C SER A 344 22.76 19.11 2.83
N LEU A 345 21.72 18.36 3.27
CA LEU A 345 21.86 16.96 3.63
C LEU A 345 22.41 16.14 2.46
N ARG A 346 21.87 16.30 1.24
CA ARG A 346 22.36 15.59 0.04
C ARG A 346 23.87 15.73 -0.16
N ARG A 347 24.43 16.93 0.09
CA ARG A 347 25.87 17.19 -0.04
C ARG A 347 26.70 16.53 1.05
N ALA A 348 26.09 16.25 2.20
CA ALA A 348 26.73 15.64 3.36
C ALA A 348 26.54 14.11 3.45
N LEU A 349 25.67 13.53 2.62
CA LEU A 349 25.44 12.08 2.61
C LEU A 349 26.66 11.32 2.09
N PRO A 350 26.92 10.11 2.62
CA PRO A 350 27.83 9.16 1.99
C PRO A 350 27.38 8.88 0.54
N GLN A 351 28.32 8.61 -0.36
CA GLN A 351 28.00 8.18 -1.73
C GLN A 351 27.43 6.76 -1.71
N ALA A 352 26.13 6.64 -1.41
CA ALA A 352 25.36 5.42 -1.61
C ALA A 352 24.54 5.55 -2.90
N SER A 353 24.22 4.42 -3.53
CA SER A 353 23.22 4.39 -4.60
C SER A 353 21.82 4.61 -4.03
N THR A 354 20.84 4.87 -4.90
CA THR A 354 19.43 4.73 -4.51
C THR A 354 19.03 3.25 -4.55
N TYR A 355 17.83 2.89 -4.08
CA TYR A 355 17.28 1.55 -4.29
C TYR A 355 17.25 1.18 -5.77
N ALA A 356 17.38 -0.13 -6.04
CA ALA A 356 17.22 -0.65 -7.38
C ALA A 356 15.82 -0.33 -7.90
N ARG A 357 15.73 0.04 -9.18
CA ARG A 357 14.47 0.19 -9.88
C ARG A 357 14.27 -1.01 -10.76
N GLN A 358 13.02 -1.41 -10.91
CA GLN A 358 12.63 -2.41 -11.88
C GLN A 358 13.08 -1.92 -13.26
N SER A 359 13.84 -2.76 -13.97
CA SER A 359 14.27 -2.46 -15.33
C SER A 359 13.03 -2.39 -16.22
N ARG A 360 12.57 -1.17 -16.55
CA ARG A 360 11.66 -0.97 -17.68
C ARG A 360 12.48 -1.18 -18.94
N THR A 361 12.42 -2.36 -19.52
CA THR A 361 12.80 -2.54 -20.92
C THR A 361 11.86 -1.65 -21.72
N VAL A 362 12.36 -0.52 -22.23
CA VAL A 362 11.64 0.26 -23.24
C VAL A 362 11.71 -0.58 -24.51
N ILE A 363 10.69 -1.39 -24.74
CA ILE A 363 10.45 -2.06 -26.01
C ILE A 363 9.51 -1.12 -26.77
N GLU A 364 9.79 -0.87 -28.06
CA GLU A 364 8.79 -0.29 -28.98
C GLU A 364 7.43 -0.95 -28.75
N PRO A 365 6.30 -0.24 -28.94
CA PRO A 365 4.99 -0.76 -28.57
C PRO A 365 4.69 -2.06 -29.32
N ASP A 366 4.98 -3.18 -28.67
CA ASP A 366 4.45 -4.47 -29.04
C ASP A 366 3.05 -4.51 -28.47
N TYR A 367 2.14 -4.01 -29.29
CA TYR A 367 0.72 -3.97 -29.06
C TYR A 367 0.13 -5.26 -28.52
N ARG A 368 0.67 -6.41 -28.91
CA ARG A 368 0.25 -7.71 -28.37
C ARG A 368 0.75 -7.92 -26.95
N SER A 369 2.00 -7.54 -26.66
CA SER A 369 2.56 -7.59 -25.30
C SER A 369 1.88 -6.61 -24.34
N ASP A 370 1.49 -5.43 -24.83
CA ASP A 370 0.71 -4.48 -24.03
C ASP A 370 -0.71 -4.98 -23.78
N LEU A 371 -1.40 -5.54 -24.79
CA LEU A 371 -2.69 -6.18 -24.60
C LEU A 371 -2.59 -7.37 -23.62
N LEU A 372 -1.54 -8.18 -23.73
CA LEU A 372 -1.31 -9.28 -22.80
C LEU A 372 -1.14 -8.79 -21.36
N ARG A 373 -0.35 -7.72 -21.18
CA ARG A 373 -0.18 -7.09 -19.88
C ARG A 373 -1.51 -6.55 -19.35
N ILE A 374 -2.26 -5.80 -20.15
CA ILE A 374 -3.56 -5.25 -19.76
C ILE A 374 -4.50 -6.38 -19.36
N VAL A 375 -4.64 -7.42 -20.18
CA VAL A 375 -5.52 -8.56 -19.87
C VAL A 375 -5.08 -9.27 -18.59
N LEU A 376 -3.78 -9.49 -18.38
CA LEU A 376 -3.27 -10.11 -17.15
C LEU A 376 -3.44 -9.20 -15.93
N ASP A 377 -3.28 -7.89 -16.08
CA ASP A 377 -3.49 -6.91 -15.02
C ASP A 377 -4.98 -6.83 -14.67
N SER A 378 -5.87 -6.85 -15.67
CA SER A 378 -7.33 -6.94 -15.49
C SER A 378 -7.75 -8.28 -14.89
N CYS A 379 -7.11 -9.39 -15.25
CA CYS A 379 -7.32 -10.68 -14.59
C CYS A 379 -6.83 -10.65 -13.14
N ARG A 380 -5.70 -9.98 -12.87
CA ARG A 380 -5.20 -9.75 -11.51
C ARG A 380 -6.12 -8.84 -10.72
N GLU A 381 -6.69 -7.84 -11.37
CA GLU A 381 -7.69 -6.94 -10.82
C GLU A 381 -8.98 -7.69 -10.50
N LEU A 382 -9.43 -8.56 -11.41
CA LEU A 382 -10.60 -9.42 -11.21
C LEU A 382 -10.36 -10.45 -10.10
N ASN A 383 -9.18 -11.07 -10.05
CA ASN A 383 -8.79 -11.94 -8.95
C ASN A 383 -8.74 -11.17 -7.61
N ALA A 384 -8.26 -9.92 -7.64
CA ALA A 384 -8.13 -9.08 -6.44
C ALA A 384 -9.45 -8.48 -5.96
N TYR A 385 -10.42 -8.25 -6.84
CA TYR A 385 -11.63 -7.48 -6.53
C TYR A 385 -12.96 -8.21 -6.77
N HIS A 386 -12.97 -9.33 -7.49
CA HIS A 386 -14.18 -10.08 -7.86
C HIS A 386 -14.16 -11.56 -7.44
N ASN A 387 -13.27 -11.94 -6.51
CA ASN A 387 -13.16 -13.28 -5.90
C ASN A 387 -13.21 -14.43 -6.92
N THR A 388 -12.49 -14.23 -8.02
CA THR A 388 -12.34 -15.23 -9.09
C THR A 388 -10.90 -15.73 -9.08
N PHE A 389 -10.66 -16.95 -9.59
CA PHE A 389 -9.32 -17.55 -9.61
C PHE A 389 -8.90 -17.86 -11.04
N ILE A 390 -8.23 -16.89 -11.67
CA ILE A 390 -7.51 -17.10 -12.93
C ILE A 390 -6.05 -17.41 -12.59
N PRO A 391 -5.46 -18.53 -13.04
CA PRO A 391 -4.08 -18.91 -12.71
C PRO A 391 -3.07 -18.05 -13.49
N LEU A 392 -2.76 -16.87 -12.97
CA LEU A 392 -1.95 -15.85 -13.64
C LEU A 392 -0.52 -16.32 -13.95
N GLU A 393 -0.03 -17.34 -13.24
CA GLU A 393 1.26 -18.00 -13.47
C GLU A 393 1.36 -18.69 -14.84
N GLU A 394 0.23 -19.04 -15.46
CA GLU A 394 0.17 -19.65 -16.80
C GLU A 394 0.22 -18.60 -17.92
N GLY A 395 0.20 -17.31 -17.58
CA GLY A 395 0.35 -16.21 -18.54
C GLY A 395 -0.71 -16.25 -19.64
N GLY A 396 -0.27 -16.35 -20.90
CA GLY A 396 -1.18 -16.43 -22.04
C GLY A 396 -2.01 -17.73 -22.10
N ASP A 397 -1.56 -18.80 -21.46
CA ASP A 397 -2.26 -20.09 -21.48
C ASP A 397 -3.35 -20.18 -20.40
N ALA A 398 -3.41 -19.20 -19.49
CA ALA A 398 -4.36 -19.20 -18.38
C ALA A 398 -5.81 -19.31 -18.89
N PRO A 399 -6.58 -20.34 -18.45
CA PRO A 399 -7.94 -20.57 -18.92
C PRO A 399 -8.91 -19.55 -18.32
N LEU A 400 -9.75 -18.97 -19.18
CA LEU A 400 -10.73 -17.95 -18.82
C LEU A 400 -12.16 -18.49 -18.89
N TYR A 401 -12.62 -18.95 -20.06
CA TYR A 401 -14.02 -19.33 -20.27
C TYR A 401 -14.18 -20.67 -21.02
N GLY A 402 -15.30 -21.35 -20.82
CA GLY A 402 -15.60 -22.64 -21.45
C GLY A 402 -15.33 -23.85 -20.55
N ARG A 403 -15.10 -25.03 -21.14
CA ARG A 403 -15.08 -26.32 -20.42
C ARG A 403 -14.08 -26.38 -19.27
N ASP A 404 -12.91 -25.76 -19.46
CA ASP A 404 -11.81 -25.71 -18.48
C ASP A 404 -11.59 -24.29 -17.92
N GLY A 405 -12.50 -23.36 -18.25
CA GLY A 405 -12.44 -21.95 -17.85
C GLY A 405 -12.91 -21.71 -16.42
N GLN A 406 -12.36 -20.68 -15.78
CA GLN A 406 -12.63 -20.32 -14.39
C GLN A 406 -13.70 -19.23 -14.22
N LEU A 407 -14.16 -18.64 -15.34
CA LEU A 407 -15.15 -17.58 -15.37
C LEU A 407 -16.51 -18.12 -15.82
N ASP A 408 -17.57 -17.77 -15.10
CA ASP A 408 -18.93 -17.85 -15.64
C ASP A 408 -19.24 -16.67 -16.59
N SER A 409 -20.40 -16.70 -17.23
CA SER A 409 -20.76 -15.68 -18.23
C SER A 409 -20.82 -14.26 -17.67
N LEU A 410 -21.15 -14.09 -16.38
CA LEU A 410 -21.23 -12.79 -15.73
C LEU A 410 -19.84 -12.29 -15.33
N GLN A 411 -18.97 -13.18 -14.86
CA GLN A 411 -17.58 -12.90 -14.54
C GLN A 411 -16.76 -12.61 -15.80
N LEU A 412 -17.05 -13.28 -16.92
CA LEU A 412 -16.45 -12.98 -18.21
C LEU A 412 -16.83 -11.55 -18.68
N VAL A 413 -18.10 -11.17 -18.60
CA VAL A 413 -18.52 -9.80 -18.93
C VAL A 413 -17.83 -8.78 -18.03
N SER A 414 -17.65 -9.11 -16.74
CA SER A 414 -16.93 -8.26 -15.78
C SER A 414 -15.45 -8.13 -16.14
N LEU A 415 -14.78 -9.23 -16.52
CA LEU A 415 -13.40 -9.20 -17.00
C LEU A 415 -13.27 -8.30 -18.23
N LEU A 416 -14.17 -8.47 -19.21
CA LEU A 416 -14.12 -7.71 -20.45
C LEU A 416 -14.33 -6.22 -20.22
N ALA A 417 -15.19 -5.83 -19.28
CA ALA A 417 -15.35 -4.43 -18.90
C ALA A 417 -14.08 -3.85 -18.24
N VAL A 418 -13.38 -4.64 -17.41
CA VAL A 418 -12.12 -4.22 -16.77
C VAL A 418 -10.97 -4.19 -17.79
N VAL A 419 -10.96 -5.09 -18.76
CA VAL A 419 -10.00 -5.09 -19.89
C VAL A 419 -10.25 -3.88 -20.80
N GLU A 420 -11.51 -3.59 -21.13
CA GLU A 420 -11.92 -2.43 -21.90
C GLU A 420 -11.50 -1.14 -21.19
N GLN A 421 -11.78 -1.03 -19.89
CA GLN A 421 -11.30 0.07 -19.08
C GLN A 421 -9.76 0.16 -19.06
N GLY A 422 -9.05 -0.96 -18.94
CA GLY A 422 -7.58 -0.99 -18.98
C GLY A 422 -7.01 -0.55 -20.33
N ILE A 423 -7.68 -0.88 -21.44
CA ILE A 423 -7.36 -0.43 -22.79
C ILE A 423 -7.63 1.08 -22.93
N GLU A 424 -8.77 1.57 -22.45
CA GLU A 424 -9.09 3.00 -22.43
C GLU A 424 -8.13 3.81 -21.55
N GLU A 425 -7.72 3.26 -20.41
CA GLU A 425 -6.76 3.88 -19.50
C GLU A 425 -5.36 3.99 -20.12
N GLN A 426 -4.99 3.01 -20.95
CA GLN A 426 -3.69 3.00 -21.63
C GLN A 426 -3.69 3.83 -22.94
N TRP A 427 -4.79 3.82 -23.72
CA TRP A 427 -4.81 4.34 -25.09
C TRP A 427 -5.97 5.31 -25.43
N GLY A 428 -6.89 5.58 -24.51
CA GLY A 428 -7.98 6.54 -24.66
C GLY A 428 -9.35 5.95 -25.05
N LYS A 429 -10.42 6.71 -24.82
CA LYS A 429 -11.84 6.26 -24.93
C LYS A 429 -12.31 5.86 -26.33
N GLU A 430 -11.64 6.34 -27.37
CA GLU A 430 -11.99 5.97 -28.76
C GLU A 430 -11.52 4.54 -29.10
N MET A 431 -10.64 3.96 -28.26
CA MET A 431 -10.02 2.65 -28.46
C MET A 431 -10.64 1.53 -27.60
N GLY A 432 -11.44 1.88 -26.58
CA GLY A 432 -12.29 0.94 -25.85
C GLY A 432 -13.54 0.62 -26.67
N SER A 433 -13.48 -0.38 -27.55
CA SER A 433 -14.70 -0.89 -28.20
C SER A 433 -15.58 -1.60 -27.17
N ALA A 434 -16.91 -1.62 -27.36
CA ALA A 434 -17.91 -2.27 -26.50
C ALA A 434 -17.75 -3.81 -26.37
N LEU A 435 -16.64 -4.26 -25.81
CA LEU A 435 -16.22 -5.65 -25.67
C LEU A 435 -17.20 -6.42 -24.77
N ALA A 436 -17.67 -5.76 -23.71
CA ALA A 436 -18.69 -6.30 -22.81
C ALA A 436 -20.05 -6.54 -23.52
N GLU A 437 -20.42 -5.68 -24.49
CA GLU A 437 -21.67 -5.83 -25.25
C GLU A 437 -21.57 -6.94 -26.30
N ILE A 438 -20.41 -7.12 -26.93
CA ILE A 438 -20.15 -8.17 -27.93
C ILE A 438 -20.17 -9.56 -27.29
N ALA A 439 -19.62 -9.71 -26.08
CA ALA A 439 -19.60 -10.99 -25.37
C ALA A 439 -21.00 -11.44 -24.90
N ALA A 440 -21.92 -10.49 -24.66
CA ALA A 440 -23.31 -10.80 -24.33
C ALA A 440 -24.10 -11.42 -25.49
N ALA A 441 -23.60 -11.31 -26.74
CA ALA A 441 -24.29 -11.75 -27.95
C ALA A 441 -24.00 -13.20 -28.38
N ALA A 442 -23.18 -13.96 -27.63
CA ALA A 442 -22.82 -15.38 -27.83
C ALA A 442 -22.35 -15.76 -29.26
N LEU A 443 -21.03 -15.81 -29.47
CA LEU A 443 -20.43 -16.31 -30.71
C LEU A 443 -20.13 -17.83 -30.66
N PRO A 444 -20.20 -18.57 -31.79
CA PRO A 444 -20.12 -20.04 -31.82
C PRO A 444 -18.74 -20.65 -31.53
N GLU A 445 -17.66 -19.89 -31.75
CA GLU A 445 -16.29 -20.24 -31.32
C GLU A 445 -15.77 -19.10 -30.45
N SER A 446 -15.89 -19.25 -29.14
CA SER A 446 -15.63 -18.16 -28.19
C SER A 446 -14.14 -17.84 -28.13
N PRO A 447 -13.70 -16.60 -28.48
CA PRO A 447 -12.30 -16.16 -28.38
C PRO A 447 -11.84 -15.96 -26.92
N TYR A 448 -12.66 -16.30 -25.94
CA TYR A 448 -12.45 -16.04 -24.53
C TYR A 448 -11.95 -17.27 -23.76
N GLN A 449 -11.43 -18.29 -24.45
CA GLN A 449 -11.06 -19.56 -23.81
C GLN A 449 -9.84 -19.41 -22.90
N THR A 450 -8.86 -18.61 -23.31
CA THR A 450 -7.62 -18.33 -22.57
C THR A 450 -7.28 -16.85 -22.66
N VAL A 451 -6.38 -16.39 -21.80
CA VAL A 451 -5.83 -15.03 -21.87
C VAL A 451 -5.23 -14.75 -23.25
N GLY A 452 -4.46 -15.69 -23.81
CA GLY A 452 -3.80 -15.56 -25.10
C GLY A 452 -4.76 -15.47 -26.28
N SER A 453 -5.82 -16.27 -26.28
CA SER A 453 -6.86 -16.19 -27.32
C SER A 453 -7.65 -14.89 -27.27
N LEU A 454 -7.91 -14.35 -26.08
CA LEU A 454 -8.51 -13.01 -25.92
C LEU A 454 -7.56 -11.93 -26.44
N VAL A 455 -6.27 -12.00 -26.12
CA VAL A 455 -5.25 -11.05 -26.61
C VAL A 455 -5.15 -11.08 -28.13
N ASP A 456 -5.12 -12.27 -28.73
CA ASP A 456 -5.06 -12.43 -30.19
C ASP A 456 -6.32 -11.87 -30.87
N TYR A 457 -7.48 -12.08 -30.27
CA TYR A 457 -8.74 -11.50 -30.74
C TYR A 457 -8.72 -9.97 -30.67
N LEU A 458 -8.27 -9.39 -29.56
CA LEU A 458 -8.15 -7.94 -29.38
C LEU A 458 -7.16 -7.34 -30.40
N ALA A 459 -6.02 -8.01 -30.63
CA ALA A 459 -5.03 -7.58 -31.62
C ALA A 459 -5.58 -7.62 -33.06
N GLN A 460 -6.39 -8.62 -33.41
CA GLN A 460 -7.04 -8.71 -34.73
C GLN A 460 -8.12 -7.64 -34.92
N GLN A 461 -8.92 -7.35 -33.90
CA GLN A 461 -9.88 -6.24 -33.93
C GLN A 461 -9.15 -4.91 -34.13
N TRP A 462 -7.96 -4.76 -33.54
CA TRP A 462 -7.19 -3.55 -33.65
C TRP A 462 -6.55 -3.33 -35.03
N MET A 463 -6.05 -4.40 -35.67
CA MET A 463 -5.58 -4.34 -37.07
C MET A 463 -6.70 -4.06 -38.09
N GLY A 464 -7.96 -4.32 -37.75
CA GLY A 464 -9.12 -4.01 -38.59
C GLY A 464 -9.64 -2.56 -38.50
N VAL A 465 -9.23 -1.81 -37.47
CA VAL A 465 -9.62 -0.40 -37.23
C VAL A 465 -8.60 0.57 -37.84
N SER A 466 -7.30 0.25 -37.79
CA SER A 466 -6.25 1.06 -38.42
C SER A 466 -6.38 1.15 -39.95
N ASP A 467 -6.90 0.10 -40.60
CA ASP A 467 -7.20 0.09 -42.04
C ASP A 467 -8.45 0.94 -42.41
N ARG A 468 -9.32 1.29 -41.45
CA ARG A 468 -10.51 2.11 -41.69
C ARG A 468 -10.27 3.61 -41.50
N GLU A 469 -9.36 3.98 -40.61
CA GLU A 469 -8.95 5.38 -40.39
C GLU A 469 -7.99 5.89 -41.47
N GLY A 470 -7.25 5.01 -42.15
CA GLY A 470 -6.46 5.36 -43.34
C GLY A 470 -7.28 5.75 -44.57
N SER A 471 -8.63 5.68 -44.52
CA SER A 471 -9.51 5.90 -45.68
C SER A 471 -10.54 7.02 -45.50
N ARG A 472 -10.41 7.87 -44.47
CA ARG A 472 -11.19 9.11 -44.34
C ARG A 472 -10.27 10.30 -44.06
N TRP A 473 -9.81 10.89 -45.17
CA TRP A 473 -9.35 12.27 -45.43
C TRP A 473 -8.97 13.15 -44.24
#